data_AF-Q6N573-F1
#
_entry.id   AF-Q6N573-F1
#
_cell.length_a   1.000
_cell.length_b   1.000
_cell.length_c   1.000
_cell.angle_alpha   90.00
_cell.angle_beta   90.00
_cell.angle_gamma   90.00
#
_symmetry.space_group_name_H-M   'P 1'
#
loop_
_entity.id
_entity.type
_entity.pdbx_description
1 polymer ?
#
loop_
_entity_poly.entity_id
_entity_poly.type
_entity_poly.pdbx_seq_one_letter_code
_entity_poly.pdbx_strand_id
1 'polypeptide(L)'
;MPRKKSAGPRSFGEPLTDDPDDAPELLDEFFRTGEIRVDGKIVRRGRPPLGTQPKSSVTLRLDADVLDAYRALGRGWQSQINADLRRVRKLKKA
;
A
#
# COMPACT_ATOMS: atom_id res chain seq x y z
N MET A 1 32.99 1.82 -36.05
CA MET A 1 32.49 3.13 -35.55
C MET A 1 31.71 2.89 -34.26
N PRO A 2 32.01 3.58 -33.14
CA PRO A 2 31.26 3.42 -31.91
C PRO A 2 29.86 4.05 -32.07
N ARG A 3 28.80 3.26 -31.87
CA ARG A 3 27.41 3.74 -31.93
C ARG A 3 27.13 4.61 -30.71
N LYS A 4 26.76 5.87 -30.94
CA LYS A 4 26.33 6.81 -29.89
C LYS A 4 25.13 6.18 -29.15
N LYS A 5 25.24 5.95 -27.85
CA LYS A 5 24.12 5.52 -27.00
C LYS A 5 22.99 6.54 -27.16
N SER A 6 21.84 6.14 -27.69
CA SER A 6 20.65 7.00 -27.72
C SER A 6 20.29 7.35 -26.28
N ALA A 7 20.22 8.65 -25.98
CA ALA A 7 19.76 9.13 -24.69
C ALA A 7 18.35 8.59 -24.43
N GLY A 8 18.09 8.12 -23.20
CA GLY A 8 16.77 7.66 -22.79
C GLY A 8 15.69 8.75 -22.89
N PRO A 9 14.42 8.43 -22.59
CA PRO A 9 13.35 9.41 -22.60
C PRO A 9 13.69 10.59 -21.67
N ARG A 10 13.47 11.81 -22.16
CA ARG A 10 13.76 13.03 -21.42
C ARG A 10 12.66 13.28 -20.39
N SER A 11 13.04 13.47 -19.13
CA SER A 11 12.12 13.86 -18.06
C SER A 11 11.88 15.38 -17.99
N PHE A 12 12.80 16.19 -18.52
CA PHE A 12 12.74 17.65 -18.53
C PHE A 12 12.87 18.19 -19.96
N GLY A 13 12.04 19.19 -20.30
CA GLY A 13 12.03 19.90 -21.57
C GLY A 13 12.86 21.19 -21.55
N GLU A 14 12.59 22.09 -22.49
CA GLU A 14 13.20 23.42 -22.51
C GLU A 14 12.57 24.31 -21.43
N PRO A 15 13.32 25.27 -20.86
CA PRO A 15 12.74 26.30 -20.00
C PRO A 15 11.81 27.21 -20.80
N LEU A 16 10.78 27.73 -20.13
CA LEU A 16 9.76 28.57 -20.78
C LEU A 16 10.30 29.97 -21.10
N THR A 17 11.36 30.40 -20.39
CA THR A 17 12.01 31.70 -20.54
C THR A 17 13.55 31.58 -20.51
N ASP A 18 14.24 32.64 -20.94
CA ASP A 18 15.71 32.76 -20.88
C ASP A 18 16.24 33.12 -19.47
N ASP A 19 15.38 33.11 -18.45
CA ASP A 19 15.76 33.38 -17.07
C ASP A 19 16.53 32.17 -16.50
N PRO A 20 17.75 32.35 -15.96
CA PRO A 20 18.54 31.27 -15.37
C PRO A 20 17.86 30.56 -14.18
N ASP A 21 16.86 31.17 -13.55
CA ASP A 21 16.10 30.59 -12.44
C ASP A 21 14.76 29.94 -12.89
N ASP A 22 14.43 29.96 -14.18
CA ASP A 22 13.20 29.36 -14.68
C ASP A 22 13.26 27.84 -14.71
N ALA A 23 12.15 27.21 -14.34
CA ALA A 23 12.06 25.76 -14.27
C ALA A 23 11.83 25.17 -15.67
N PRO A 24 12.52 24.08 -16.04
CA PRO A 24 12.26 23.41 -17.31
C PRO A 24 10.88 22.76 -17.32
N GLU A 25 10.32 22.56 -18.51
CA GLU A 25 9.06 21.84 -18.67
C GLU A 25 9.13 20.42 -18.07
N LEU A 26 8.08 20.04 -17.33
CA LEU A 26 7.94 18.69 -16.79
C LEU A 26 7.25 17.79 -17.83
N LEU A 27 8.02 16.87 -18.42
CA LEU A 27 7.51 15.97 -19.46
C LEU A 27 6.81 14.74 -18.87
N ASP A 28 6.06 13.99 -19.69
CA ASP A 28 5.31 12.81 -19.25
C ASP A 28 6.16 11.77 -18.51
N GLU A 29 7.42 11.60 -18.89
CA GLU A 29 8.34 10.65 -18.25
C GLU A 29 8.67 11.05 -16.80
N PHE A 30 8.69 12.36 -16.49
CA PHE A 30 8.82 12.86 -15.12
C PHE A 30 7.63 12.42 -14.27
N PHE A 31 6.40 12.59 -14.77
CA PHE A 31 5.21 12.15 -14.04
C PHE A 31 5.11 10.63 -13.94
N ARG A 32 5.62 9.91 -14.93
CA ARG A 32 5.62 8.44 -14.96
C ARG A 32 6.56 7.84 -13.92
N THR A 33 7.72 8.45 -13.72
CA THR A 33 8.77 7.97 -12.79
C THR A 33 8.80 8.73 -11.46
N GLY A 34 7.97 9.77 -11.31
CA GLY A 34 7.97 10.67 -10.17
C GLY A 34 7.66 9.95 -8.85
N GLU A 35 8.57 10.11 -7.88
CA GLU A 35 8.41 9.62 -6.51
C GLU A 35 8.02 10.76 -5.58
N ILE A 36 7.01 10.54 -4.73
CA ILE A 36 6.67 11.49 -3.67
C ILE A 36 7.63 11.27 -2.50
N ARG A 37 8.29 12.32 -2.04
CA ARG A 37 9.16 12.29 -0.85
C ARG A 37 8.67 13.27 0.22
N VAL A 38 8.66 12.82 1.46
CA VAL A 38 8.42 13.66 2.66
C VAL A 38 9.58 13.41 3.60
N ASP A 39 10.25 14.48 4.06
CA ASP A 39 11.46 14.41 4.90
C ASP A 39 12.55 13.48 4.35
N GLY A 40 12.75 13.51 3.02
CA GLY A 40 13.75 12.68 2.34
C GLY A 40 13.38 11.20 2.19
N LYS A 41 12.20 10.77 2.64
CA LYS A 41 11.72 9.38 2.53
C LYS A 41 10.67 9.24 1.44
N ILE A 42 10.78 8.20 0.62
CA ILE A 42 9.80 7.88 -0.42
C ILE A 42 8.50 7.44 0.25
N VAL A 43 7.42 8.18 -0.01
CA VAL A 43 6.07 7.85 0.44
C VAL A 43 5.36 7.09 -0.68
N ARG A 44 5.18 5.79 -0.49
CA ARG A 44 4.42 4.97 -1.44
C ARG A 44 2.93 5.27 -1.30
N ARG A 45 2.27 5.62 -2.40
CA ARG A 45 0.81 5.76 -2.45
C ARG A 45 0.17 4.37 -2.30
N GLY A 46 -0.72 4.16 -1.33
CA GLY A 46 -1.40 2.87 -1.12
C GLY A 46 -2.03 2.71 0.27
N ARG A 47 -2.65 1.55 0.52
CA ARG A 47 -3.11 1.15 1.87
C ARG A 47 -1.93 1.30 2.84
N PRO A 48 -2.13 1.86 4.05
CA PRO A 48 -1.10 1.90 5.07
C PRO A 48 -0.44 0.52 5.20
N PRO A 49 0.89 0.44 5.43
CA PRO A 49 1.53 -0.83 5.68
C PRO A 49 0.71 -1.56 6.75
N LEU A 50 0.19 -2.75 6.41
CA LEU A 50 -0.49 -3.57 7.41
C LEU A 50 0.49 -3.65 8.58
N GLY A 51 0.05 -3.26 9.78
CA GLY A 51 0.92 -3.16 10.95
C GLY A 51 1.69 -4.45 11.20
N THR A 52 2.61 -4.44 12.16
CA THR A 52 3.60 -5.50 12.41
C THR A 52 3.04 -6.93 12.46
N GLN A 53 1.73 -7.12 12.72
CA GLN A 53 1.06 -8.43 12.72
C GLN A 53 -0.31 -8.38 12.01
N PRO A 54 -0.39 -8.60 10.68
CA PRO A 54 -1.65 -8.66 9.94
C PRO A 54 -2.49 -9.90 10.28
N LYS A 55 -3.82 -9.80 10.14
CA LYS A 55 -4.70 -10.97 10.18
C LYS A 55 -4.40 -11.86 8.97
N SER A 56 -4.08 -13.13 9.21
CA SER A 56 -3.86 -14.12 8.16
C SER A 56 -5.17 -14.81 7.79
N SER A 57 -5.46 -14.91 6.50
CA SER A 57 -6.58 -15.72 6.00
C SER A 57 -6.19 -17.19 6.03
N VAL A 58 -6.97 -18.02 6.73
CA VAL A 58 -6.75 -19.47 6.81
C VAL A 58 -8.04 -20.22 6.48
N THR A 59 -7.92 -21.39 5.86
CA THR A 59 -9.05 -22.29 5.61
C THR A 59 -9.21 -23.21 6.82
N LEU A 60 -10.18 -22.92 7.69
CA LEU A 60 -10.52 -23.72 8.87
C LEU A 60 -11.94 -24.27 8.74
N ARG A 61 -12.14 -25.53 9.13
CA ARG A 61 -13.48 -26.13 9.28
C ARG A 61 -13.93 -25.99 10.73
N LEU A 62 -15.15 -25.51 10.92
CA LEU A 62 -15.84 -25.42 12.21
C LEU A 62 -17.09 -26.28 12.13
N ASP A 63 -17.55 -26.76 13.29
CA ASP A 63 -18.83 -27.46 13.38
C ASP A 63 -19.97 -26.54 12.95
N ALA A 64 -21.02 -27.13 12.36
CA ALA A 64 -22.12 -26.38 11.75
C ALA A 64 -22.92 -25.58 12.80
N ASP A 65 -23.16 -26.18 13.96
CA ASP A 65 -23.85 -25.56 15.10
C ASP A 65 -23.10 -24.33 15.64
N VAL A 66 -21.78 -24.40 15.73
CA VAL A 66 -20.92 -23.27 16.12
C VAL A 66 -21.03 -22.16 15.10
N LEU A 67 -20.92 -22.48 13.80
CA LEU A 67 -21.01 -21.49 12.73
C LEU A 67 -22.38 -20.79 12.72
N ASP A 68 -23.46 -21.55 12.92
CA ASP A 68 -24.83 -21.02 12.96
C ASP A 68 -25.05 -20.13 14.18
N ALA A 69 -24.57 -20.55 15.36
CA ALA A 69 -24.63 -19.75 16.58
C ALA A 69 -23.93 -18.39 16.42
N TYR A 70 -22.75 -18.35 15.78
CA TYR A 70 -22.07 -17.07 15.51
C TYR A 70 -22.80 -16.27 14.42
N ARG A 71 -23.26 -16.89 13.33
CA ARG A 71 -24.00 -16.18 12.27
C ARG A 71 -25.27 -15.51 12.79
N ALA A 72 -25.95 -16.12 13.77
CA ALA A 72 -27.12 -15.56 14.43
C ALA A 72 -26.84 -14.25 15.17
N LEU A 73 -25.58 -13.96 15.55
CA LEU A 73 -25.17 -12.68 16.15
C LEU A 73 -25.23 -11.52 15.15
N GLY A 74 -25.36 -11.81 13.85
CA GLY A 74 -25.51 -10.81 12.80
C GLY A 74 -24.19 -10.18 12.36
N ARG A 75 -24.23 -8.88 12.04
CA ARG A 75 -23.09 -8.16 11.44
C ARG A 75 -21.89 -8.19 12.38
N GLY A 76 -20.76 -8.71 11.89
CA GLY A 76 -19.51 -8.75 12.65
C GLY A 76 -19.23 -10.06 13.40
N TRP A 77 -20.05 -11.10 13.19
CA TRP A 77 -19.82 -12.41 13.82
C TRP A 77 -18.42 -13.00 13.61
N GLN A 78 -17.78 -12.74 12.46
CA GLN A 78 -16.39 -13.16 12.19
C GLN A 78 -15.36 -12.45 13.08
N SER A 79 -15.63 -11.19 13.44
CA SER A 79 -14.79 -10.47 14.41
C SER A 79 -15.02 -11.00 15.83
N GLN A 80 -16.26 -11.39 16.14
CA GLN A 80 -16.62 -11.95 17.44
C GLN A 80 -15.95 -13.31 17.69
N ILE A 81 -16.03 -14.24 16.73
CA ILE A 81 -15.38 -15.55 16.85
C ILE A 81 -13.85 -15.40 17.02
N ASN A 82 -13.23 -14.46 16.30
CA ASN A 82 -11.81 -14.17 16.48
C ASN A 82 -11.50 -13.58 17.86
N ALA A 83 -12.38 -12.72 18.41
CA ALA A 83 -12.23 -12.19 19.76
C ALA A 83 -12.34 -13.29 20.84
N ASP A 84 -13.28 -14.22 20.67
CA ASP A 84 -13.51 -15.33 21.59
C ASP A 84 -12.34 -16.32 21.55
N LEU A 85 -11.82 -16.66 20.36
CA LEU A 85 -10.61 -17.46 20.21
C LEU A 85 -9.40 -16.82 20.92
N ARG A 86 -9.23 -15.50 20.83
CA ARG A 86 -8.18 -14.78 21.55
C ARG A 86 -8.38 -14.84 23.06
N ARG A 87 -9.61 -14.70 23.54
CA ARG A 87 -9.94 -14.79 24.98
C ARG A 87 -9.59 -16.17 25.53
N VAL A 88 -10.03 -17.24 24.85
CA VAL A 88 -9.79 -18.64 25.27
C VAL A 88 -8.29 -18.96 25.26
N ARG A 89 -7.56 -18.49 24.25
CA ARG A 89 -6.10 -18.66 24.14
C ARG A 89 -5.30 -17.66 24.99
N LYS A 90 -5.95 -16.78 25.76
CA LYS A 90 -5.31 -15.74 26.60
C LYS A 90 -4.33 -14.85 25.82
N LEU A 91 -4.67 -14.54 24.57
CA LEU A 91 -3.86 -13.68 23.69
C LEU A 91 -4.13 -12.21 24.03
N LYS A 92 -3.06 -11.43 24.28
CA LYS A 92 -3.17 -9.99 24.53
C LYS A 92 -3.75 -9.28 23.28
N LYS A 93 -4.54 -8.23 23.51
CA LYS A 93 -5.04 -7.37 22.43
C LYS A 93 -3.81 -6.74 21.74
N ALA A 94 -3.72 -6.92 20.43
CA ALA A 94 -2.72 -6.27 19.60
C ALA A 94 -3.21 -4.88 19.20
#